data_AF-A0A2H9LP61-F1
#
_entry.id   AF-A0A2H9LP61-F1
#
_cell.length_a   1.000
_cell.length_b   1.000
_cell.length_c   1.000
_cell.angle_alpha   90.00
_cell.angle_beta   90.00
_cell.angle_gamma   90.00
#
_symmetry.space_group_name_H-M   'P 1'
#
loop_
_entity.id
_entity.type
_entity.pdbx_description
1 polymer ?
#
loop_
_entity_poly.entity_id
_entity_poly.type
_entity_poly.pdbx_seq_one_letter_code
_entity_poly.pdbx_strand_id
1 'polypeptide(L)'
;MESLSTKDFKRMIMESTSIISAKKEYLNYINVFPVRDSDTGNNLLNTLSNVNSLDDNVSLKKFLKDLKEVLLKGARGNSGVILSQFYKGMCDYLMTCKHVGVEEFARSIDNGYETAYKSINKPVDGSMLSVLKGASIGALSVLEKTENIIDVLLSSFSSAQKYLKDTINKLPVLRDSGVVDAGGLGVVYMLG
;
A
#
# COMPACT_ATOMS: atom_id res chain seq x y z
N MET A 1 2.10 16.99 11.64
CA MET A 1 2.50 17.17 10.24
C MET A 1 1.24 17.41 9.43
N GLU A 2 1.01 18.64 9.01
CA GLU A 2 -0.26 19.07 8.39
C GLU A 2 -0.30 18.87 6.87
N SER A 3 0.88 18.77 6.23
CA SER A 3 1.02 18.53 4.79
C SER A 3 2.25 17.68 4.49
N LEU A 4 2.32 17.11 3.29
CA LEU A 4 3.45 16.31 2.80
C LEU A 4 4.21 17.02 1.68
N SER A 5 5.52 17.15 1.84
CA SER A 5 6.40 17.57 0.76
C SER A 5 6.76 16.40 -0.18
N THR A 6 7.34 16.72 -1.34
CA THR A 6 7.93 15.72 -2.25
C THR A 6 8.93 14.80 -1.52
N LYS A 7 9.78 15.39 -0.67
CA LYS A 7 10.80 14.66 0.10
C LYS A 7 10.19 13.73 1.13
N ASP A 8 9.10 14.14 1.78
CA ASP A 8 8.39 13.30 2.74
C ASP A 8 7.78 12.07 2.05
N PHE A 9 7.13 12.26 0.90
CA PHE A 9 6.59 11.15 0.09
C PHE A 9 7.69 10.17 -0.33
N LYS A 10 8.80 10.67 -0.89
CA LYS A 10 9.92 9.81 -1.28
C LYS A 10 10.47 9.04 -0.08
N ARG A 11 10.68 9.71 1.05
CA ARG A 11 11.18 9.09 2.29
C ARG A 11 10.24 8.00 2.77
N MET A 12 8.93 8.25 2.85
CA MET A 12 7.95 7.25 3.30
C MET A 12 8.01 5.96 2.46
N ILE A 13 8.13 6.09 1.14
CA ILE A 13 8.21 4.94 0.25
C ILE A 13 9.58 4.26 0.37
N MET A 14 10.67 5.01 0.54
CA MET A 14 12.01 4.43 0.76
C MET A 14 12.11 3.65 2.08
N GLU A 15 11.49 4.15 3.16
CA GLU A 15 11.40 3.42 4.43
C GLU A 15 10.58 2.13 4.26
N SER A 16 9.44 2.22 3.57
CA SER A 16 8.64 1.06 3.18
C SER A 16 9.46 0.02 2.41
N THR A 17 10.25 0.46 1.42
CA THR A 17 11.15 -0.42 0.64
C THR A 17 12.16 -1.13 1.54
N SER A 18 12.76 -0.42 2.48
CA SER A 18 13.74 -1.00 3.43
C SER A 18 13.10 -2.05 4.32
N ILE A 19 11.89 -1.78 4.84
CA ILE A 19 11.14 -2.75 5.67
C ILE A 19 10.76 -3.98 4.83
N ILE A 20 10.22 -3.79 3.63
CA ILE A 20 9.87 -4.90 2.74
C ILE A 20 11.09 -5.73 2.38
N SER A 21 12.24 -5.09 2.12
CA SER A 21 13.50 -5.80 1.87
C SER A 21 13.89 -6.70 3.06
N ALA A 22 13.81 -6.17 4.29
CA ALA A 22 14.11 -6.93 5.50
C ALA A 22 13.11 -8.06 5.80
N LYS A 23 11.84 -7.91 5.37
CA LYS A 23 10.77 -8.89 5.59
C LYS A 23 10.52 -9.82 4.40
N LYS A 24 11.22 -9.60 3.29
CA LYS A 24 11.02 -10.26 2.00
C LYS A 24 10.94 -11.78 2.10
N GLU A 25 11.91 -12.41 2.78
CA GLU A 25 11.95 -13.87 2.91
C GLU A 25 10.77 -14.43 3.72
N TYR A 26 10.33 -13.71 4.75
CA TYR A 26 9.16 -14.12 5.52
C TYR A 26 7.87 -13.97 4.70
N LEU A 27 7.73 -12.88 3.94
CA LEU A 27 6.60 -12.68 3.02
C LEU A 27 6.54 -13.77 1.94
N ASN A 28 7.70 -14.16 1.40
CA ASN A 28 7.80 -15.28 0.47
C ASN A 28 7.40 -16.61 1.14
N TYR A 29 7.86 -16.86 2.36
CA TYR A 29 7.58 -18.09 3.09
C TYR A 29 6.09 -18.29 3.37
N ILE A 30 5.36 -17.25 3.77
CA ILE A 30 3.92 -17.34 4.07
C ILE A 30 3.02 -17.23 2.82
N ASN A 31 3.60 -17.06 1.63
CA ASN A 31 2.86 -16.91 0.38
C ASN A 31 2.25 -18.23 -0.06
N VAL A 32 1.02 -18.48 0.39
CA VAL A 32 0.26 -19.71 0.06
C VAL A 32 -0.99 -19.42 -0.77
N PHE A 33 -1.30 -18.15 -1.06
CA PHE A 33 -2.47 -17.71 -1.81
C PHE A 33 -2.10 -16.65 -2.86
N PRO A 34 -2.65 -16.70 -4.09
CA PRO A 34 -3.53 -17.76 -4.62
C PRO A 34 -2.76 -19.02 -5.01
N VAL A 35 -1.46 -18.90 -5.23
CA VAL A 35 -0.55 -19.99 -5.59
C VAL A 35 0.67 -19.88 -4.69
N ARG A 36 1.20 -21.03 -4.25
CA ARG A 36 2.40 -21.10 -3.43
C ARG A 36 3.66 -21.01 -4.29
N ASP A 37 3.93 -19.84 -4.83
CA ASP A 37 5.10 -19.54 -5.69
C ASP A 37 6.26 -18.86 -4.94
N SER A 38 6.07 -18.56 -3.65
CA SER A 38 7.12 -18.00 -2.76
C SER A 38 7.75 -16.70 -3.28
N ASP A 39 6.97 -15.86 -3.99
CA ASP A 39 7.51 -14.66 -4.63
C ASP A 39 6.95 -13.32 -4.13
N THR A 40 5.93 -13.32 -3.26
CA THR A 40 5.23 -12.08 -2.84
C THR A 40 6.17 -11.00 -2.30
N GLY A 41 7.12 -11.35 -1.45
CA GLY A 41 8.13 -10.41 -0.95
C GLY A 41 9.00 -9.84 -2.08
N ASN A 42 9.44 -10.69 -3.02
CA ASN A 42 10.19 -10.24 -4.19
C ASN A 42 9.36 -9.30 -5.07
N ASN A 43 8.08 -9.62 -5.30
CA ASN A 43 7.16 -8.83 -6.12
C ASN A 43 6.91 -7.44 -5.52
N LEU A 44 6.68 -7.36 -4.22
CA LEU A 44 6.52 -6.08 -3.51
C LEU A 44 7.83 -5.26 -3.55
N LEU A 45 8.97 -5.89 -3.26
CA LEU A 45 10.27 -5.22 -3.30
C LEU A 45 10.59 -4.68 -4.71
N ASN A 46 10.45 -5.51 -5.74
CA ASN A 46 10.69 -5.11 -7.14
C ASN A 46 9.82 -3.92 -7.57
N THR A 47 8.59 -3.86 -7.07
CA THR A 47 7.67 -2.75 -7.35
C THR A 47 8.20 -1.43 -6.76
N LEU A 48 8.82 -1.47 -5.58
CA LEU A 48 9.26 -0.29 -4.83
C LEU A 48 10.73 0.12 -5.08
N SER A 49 11.60 -0.82 -5.50
CA SER A 49 13.06 -0.64 -5.52
C SER A 49 13.55 0.57 -6.32
N ASN A 50 12.87 0.92 -7.41
CA ASN A 50 13.32 1.99 -8.30
C ASN A 50 12.92 3.40 -7.84
N VAL A 51 12.17 3.53 -6.73
CA VAL A 51 11.74 4.84 -6.20
C VAL A 51 12.92 5.70 -5.73
N ASN A 52 14.03 5.08 -5.33
CA ASN A 52 15.24 5.79 -4.94
C ASN A 52 15.82 6.69 -6.05
N SER A 53 15.61 6.32 -7.32
CA SER A 53 16.11 6.99 -8.51
C SER A 53 15.35 8.26 -8.88
N LEU A 54 14.19 8.49 -8.27
CA LEU A 54 13.35 9.65 -8.55
C LEU A 54 13.98 10.93 -7.97
N ASP A 55 13.97 12.01 -8.75
CA ASP A 55 14.35 13.34 -8.25
C ASP A 55 13.25 13.88 -7.33
N ASP A 56 13.63 14.30 -6.11
CA ASP A 56 12.74 14.89 -5.12
C ASP A 56 12.87 16.42 -5.02
N ASN A 57 13.69 17.04 -5.87
CA ASN A 57 13.82 18.50 -6.00
C ASN A 57 12.89 19.10 -7.07
N VAL A 58 11.89 18.32 -7.50
CA VAL A 58 10.82 18.75 -8.41
C VAL A 58 9.52 19.04 -7.65
N SER A 59 8.55 19.62 -8.35
CA SER A 59 7.20 19.81 -7.78
C SER A 59 6.56 18.47 -7.44
N LEU A 60 5.73 18.45 -6.39
CA LEU A 60 5.03 17.23 -5.95
C LEU A 60 4.26 16.57 -7.10
N LYS A 61 3.58 17.36 -7.94
CA LYS A 61 2.85 16.84 -9.10
C LYS A 61 3.75 16.13 -10.12
N LYS A 62 4.94 16.66 -10.39
CA LYS A 62 5.92 16.01 -11.28
C LYS A 62 6.43 14.72 -10.64
N PHE A 63 6.77 14.75 -9.36
CA PHE A 63 7.21 13.57 -8.62
C PHE A 63 6.16 12.47 -8.61
N LEU A 64 4.89 12.77 -8.30
CA LEU A 64 3.79 11.79 -8.31
C LEU A 64 3.57 11.15 -9.68
N LYS A 65 3.77 11.92 -10.77
CA LYS A 65 3.72 11.39 -12.13
C LYS A 65 4.84 10.37 -12.36
N ASP A 66 6.07 10.71 -12.00
CA ASP A 66 7.23 9.83 -12.19
C ASP A 66 7.15 8.60 -11.28
N LEU A 67 6.70 8.79 -10.03
CA LEU A 67 6.45 7.73 -9.07
C LEU A 67 5.46 6.71 -9.64
N LYS A 68 4.33 7.17 -10.17
CA LYS A 68 3.34 6.31 -10.82
C LYS A 68 3.99 5.49 -11.94
N GLU A 69 4.76 6.13 -12.82
CA GLU A 69 5.42 5.43 -13.94
C GLU A 69 6.44 4.39 -13.48
N VAL A 70 7.24 4.72 -12.46
CA VAL A 70 8.27 3.83 -11.90
C VAL A 70 7.63 2.61 -11.23
N LEU A 71 6.61 2.80 -10.40
CA LEU A 71 5.92 1.71 -9.71
C LEU A 71 5.21 0.77 -10.70
N LEU A 72 4.57 1.32 -11.74
CA LEU A 72 3.93 0.52 -12.79
C LEU A 72 4.95 -0.31 -13.59
N LYS A 73 6.12 0.26 -13.93
CA LYS A 73 7.20 -0.46 -14.62
C LYS A 73 7.84 -1.54 -13.74
N GLY A 74 7.93 -1.29 -12.43
CA GLY A 74 8.48 -2.20 -11.43
C GLY A 74 7.54 -3.35 -11.05
N ALA A 75 6.23 -3.21 -11.31
CA ALA A 75 5.22 -4.20 -10.95
C ALA A 75 5.55 -5.59 -11.51
N ARG A 76 5.56 -6.60 -10.64
CA ARG A 76 5.75 -8.02 -10.97
C ARG A 76 4.75 -8.86 -10.18
N GLY A 77 4.24 -9.91 -10.82
CA GLY A 77 3.24 -10.80 -10.23
C GLY A 77 1.95 -10.09 -9.77
N ASN A 78 1.08 -10.82 -9.11
CA ASN A 78 -0.22 -10.28 -8.67
C ASN A 78 -0.06 -9.22 -7.58
N SER A 79 0.77 -9.48 -6.56
CA SER A 79 1.00 -8.57 -5.43
C SER A 79 1.62 -7.24 -5.88
N GLY A 80 2.57 -7.28 -6.82
CA GLY A 80 3.17 -6.07 -7.38
C GLY A 80 2.20 -5.29 -8.28
N VAL A 81 1.37 -5.98 -9.07
CA VAL A 81 0.32 -5.31 -9.85
C VAL A 81 -0.68 -4.60 -8.93
N ILE A 82 -1.22 -5.28 -7.91
CA ILE A 82 -2.14 -4.68 -6.93
C ILE A 82 -1.51 -3.45 -6.27
N LEU A 83 -0.27 -3.57 -5.80
CA LEU A 83 0.45 -2.46 -5.17
C LEU A 83 0.64 -1.29 -6.12
N SER A 84 1.02 -1.55 -7.37
CA SER A 84 1.21 -0.51 -8.38
C SER A 84 -0.09 0.24 -8.69
N GLN A 85 -1.22 -0.46 -8.69
CA GLN A 85 -2.55 0.14 -8.91
C GLN A 85 -3.01 0.95 -7.70
N PHE A 86 -2.68 0.50 -6.48
CA PHE A 86 -2.91 1.27 -5.26
C PHE A 86 -2.20 2.62 -5.31
N TYR A 87 -0.88 2.63 -5.54
CA TYR A 87 -0.14 3.89 -5.64
C TYR A 87 -0.54 4.73 -6.85
N LYS A 88 -0.87 4.10 -7.99
CA LYS A 88 -1.44 4.81 -9.14
C LYS A 88 -2.68 5.60 -8.72
N GLY A 89 -3.62 4.97 -8.00
CA GLY A 89 -4.84 5.63 -7.54
C GLY A 89 -4.57 6.79 -6.58
N MET A 90 -3.64 6.60 -5.64
CA MET A 90 -3.18 7.69 -4.75
C MET A 90 -2.60 8.87 -5.56
N CYS A 91 -1.65 8.59 -6.46
CA CYS A 91 -1.00 9.62 -7.28
C CYS A 91 -2.01 10.34 -8.17
N ASP A 92 -2.89 9.61 -8.85
CA ASP A 92 -3.90 10.18 -9.74
C ASP A 92 -4.82 11.14 -8.98
N TYR A 93 -5.28 10.76 -7.77
CA TYR A 93 -6.07 11.64 -6.90
C TYR A 93 -5.29 12.88 -6.47
N LEU A 94 -4.09 12.71 -5.89
CA LEU A 94 -3.29 13.81 -5.36
C LEU A 94 -2.89 14.83 -6.43
N MET A 95 -2.69 14.40 -7.68
CA MET A 95 -2.38 15.31 -8.80
C MET A 95 -3.56 16.21 -9.21
N THR A 96 -4.79 15.91 -8.78
CA THR A 96 -5.97 16.76 -8.95
C THR A 96 -6.11 17.82 -7.86
N CYS A 97 -5.48 17.62 -6.71
CA CYS A 97 -5.54 18.51 -5.56
C CYS A 97 -4.65 19.74 -5.76
N LYS A 98 -5.07 20.89 -5.21
CA LYS A 98 -4.26 22.12 -5.20
C LYS A 98 -3.20 22.11 -4.10
N HIS A 99 -3.51 21.43 -2.99
CA HIS A 99 -2.65 21.23 -1.83
C HIS A 99 -2.83 19.79 -1.35
N VAL A 100 -1.84 19.24 -0.63
CA VAL A 100 -1.91 17.90 -0.04
C VAL A 100 -1.83 18.04 1.47
N GLY A 101 -3.00 18.22 2.08
CA GLY A 101 -3.18 18.20 3.52
C GLY A 101 -3.68 16.84 3.99
N VAL A 102 -4.26 16.83 5.20
CA VAL A 102 -4.73 15.63 5.89
C VAL A 102 -5.87 14.95 5.14
N GLU A 103 -6.85 15.74 4.69
CA GLU A 103 -8.02 15.22 3.96
C GLU A 103 -7.60 14.62 2.62
N GLU A 104 -6.77 15.34 1.84
CA GLU A 104 -6.32 14.84 0.56
C GLU A 104 -5.46 13.58 0.71
N PHE A 105 -4.60 13.53 1.73
CA PHE A 105 -3.80 12.34 1.98
C PHE A 105 -4.68 11.13 2.33
N ALA A 106 -5.65 11.27 3.24
CA ALA A 106 -6.55 10.18 3.61
C ALA A 106 -7.40 9.71 2.42
N ARG A 107 -7.97 10.66 1.65
CA ARG A 107 -8.75 10.34 0.45
C ARG A 107 -7.89 9.74 -0.67
N SER A 108 -6.59 10.03 -0.70
CA SER A 108 -5.67 9.36 -1.64
C SER A 108 -5.55 7.87 -1.33
N ILE A 109 -5.46 7.48 -0.06
CA ILE A 109 -5.43 6.06 0.36
C ILE A 109 -6.71 5.35 -0.09
N ASP A 110 -7.87 6.00 0.09
CA ASP A 110 -9.15 5.46 -0.37
C ASP A 110 -9.20 5.31 -1.91
N ASN A 111 -8.78 6.34 -2.65
CA ASN A 111 -8.68 6.26 -4.12
C ASN A 111 -7.69 5.18 -4.58
N GLY A 112 -6.60 4.99 -3.85
CA GLY A 112 -5.66 3.90 -4.07
C GLY A 112 -6.34 2.54 -3.92
N TYR A 113 -7.04 2.32 -2.81
CA TYR A 113 -7.79 1.09 -2.58
C TYR A 113 -8.82 0.84 -3.70
N GLU A 114 -9.64 1.83 -4.02
CA GLU A 114 -10.66 1.72 -5.07
C GLU A 114 -10.06 1.39 -6.45
N THR A 115 -8.91 1.99 -6.77
CA THR A 115 -8.20 1.73 -8.03
C THR A 115 -7.63 0.32 -8.06
N ALA A 116 -6.99 -0.12 -6.98
CA ALA A 116 -6.48 -1.47 -6.85
C ALA A 116 -7.60 -2.51 -6.95
N TYR A 117 -8.72 -2.29 -6.26
CA TYR A 117 -9.87 -3.18 -6.28
C TYR A 117 -10.46 -3.32 -7.69
N LYS A 118 -10.65 -2.20 -8.40
CA LYS A 118 -11.19 -2.19 -9.78
C LYS A 118 -10.24 -2.77 -10.81
N SER A 119 -8.94 -2.82 -10.52
CA SER A 119 -7.95 -3.42 -11.43
C SER A 119 -7.99 -4.94 -11.49
N ILE A 120 -8.69 -5.59 -10.55
CA ILE A 120 -8.75 -7.04 -10.42
C ILE A 120 -10.14 -7.54 -10.87
N ASN A 121 -10.16 -8.43 -11.87
CA ASN A 121 -11.41 -8.95 -12.44
C ASN A 121 -12.28 -9.72 -11.43
N LYS A 122 -11.66 -10.42 -10.48
CA LYS A 122 -12.34 -11.19 -9.43
C LYS A 122 -11.67 -10.93 -8.07
N PRO A 123 -12.01 -9.81 -7.41
CA PRO A 123 -11.49 -9.51 -6.08
C PRO A 123 -11.87 -10.61 -5.10
N VAL A 124 -10.94 -10.98 -4.22
CA VAL A 124 -11.13 -12.04 -3.22
C VAL A 124 -11.05 -11.45 -1.82
N ASP A 125 -12.11 -11.65 -1.02
CA ASP A 125 -12.10 -11.27 0.40
C ASP A 125 -11.11 -12.16 1.17
N GLY A 126 -10.39 -11.58 2.12
CA GLY A 126 -9.28 -12.23 2.82
C GLY A 126 -7.93 -12.10 2.12
N SER A 127 -7.81 -11.30 1.04
CA SER A 127 -6.54 -11.03 0.36
C SER A 127 -5.96 -9.67 0.74
N MET A 128 -4.83 -9.29 0.14
CA MET A 128 -4.23 -7.95 0.20
C MET A 128 -5.25 -6.82 0.00
N LEU A 129 -6.27 -7.02 -0.86
CA LEU A 129 -7.32 -6.03 -1.09
C LEU A 129 -8.17 -5.78 0.17
N SER A 130 -8.44 -6.79 1.00
CA SER A 130 -9.16 -6.62 2.27
C SER A 130 -8.34 -5.79 3.27
N VAL A 131 -7.02 -5.92 3.25
CA VAL A 131 -6.14 -5.12 4.10
C VAL A 131 -6.04 -3.67 3.62
N LEU A 132 -5.94 -3.45 2.31
CA LEU A 132 -6.02 -2.09 1.72
C LEU A 132 -7.38 -1.42 2.01
N LYS A 133 -8.48 -2.19 1.97
CA LYS A 133 -9.80 -1.72 2.41
C LYS A 133 -9.77 -1.27 3.87
N GLY A 134 -9.17 -2.07 4.75
CA GLY A 134 -8.97 -1.72 6.15
C GLY A 134 -8.18 -0.42 6.32
N ALA A 135 -7.08 -0.26 5.58
CA ALA A 135 -6.28 0.96 5.58
C ALA A 135 -7.10 2.19 5.16
N SER A 136 -7.88 2.10 4.08
CA SER A 136 -8.79 3.17 3.64
C SER A 136 -9.79 3.55 4.73
N ILE A 137 -10.50 2.57 5.31
CA ILE A 137 -11.46 2.81 6.39
C ILE A 137 -10.79 3.52 7.58
N GLY A 138 -9.59 3.08 7.96
CA GLY A 138 -8.80 3.71 9.01
C GLY A 138 -8.47 5.16 8.70
N ALA A 139 -7.96 5.43 7.49
CA ALA A 139 -7.61 6.76 7.03
C ALA A 139 -8.79 7.74 7.11
N LEU A 140 -9.96 7.33 6.63
CA LEU A 140 -11.15 8.18 6.58
C LEU A 140 -11.79 8.42 7.96
N SER A 141 -11.67 7.45 8.88
CA SER A 141 -12.36 7.48 10.18
C SER A 141 -11.92 8.59 11.14
N VAL A 142 -10.78 9.23 10.87
CA VAL A 142 -10.19 10.26 11.73
C VAL A 142 -10.30 11.68 11.16
N LEU A 143 -10.85 11.85 9.95
CA LEU A 143 -10.84 13.14 9.25
C LEU A 143 -11.51 14.29 10.00
N GLU A 144 -12.56 14.01 10.76
CA GLU A 144 -13.25 15.04 11.57
C GLU A 144 -12.53 15.34 12.91
N LYS A 145 -11.45 14.63 13.22
CA LYS A 145 -10.84 14.58 14.55
C LYS A 145 -9.36 14.95 14.57
N THR A 146 -8.72 15.14 13.41
CA THR A 146 -7.29 15.41 13.34
C THR A 146 -6.92 16.33 12.18
N GLU A 147 -5.91 17.16 12.43
CA GLU A 147 -5.20 17.95 11.44
C GLU A 147 -3.76 17.41 11.22
N ASN A 148 -3.50 16.17 11.62
CA ASN A 148 -2.18 15.55 11.55
C ASN A 148 -2.19 14.28 10.69
N ILE A 149 -1.38 14.29 9.63
CA ILE A 149 -1.20 13.14 8.72
C ILE A 149 -0.69 11.90 9.44
N ILE A 150 0.08 12.07 10.53
CA ILE A 150 0.54 10.93 11.34
C ILE A 150 -0.66 10.18 11.94
N ASP A 151 -1.72 10.87 12.36
CA ASP A 151 -2.91 10.21 12.93
C ASP A 151 -3.68 9.42 11.86
N VAL A 152 -3.70 9.92 10.61
CA VAL A 152 -4.23 9.19 9.45
C VAL A 152 -3.44 7.89 9.23
N LEU A 153 -2.10 7.95 9.27
CA LEU A 153 -1.25 6.77 9.11
C LEU A 153 -1.44 5.76 10.25
N LEU A 154 -1.45 6.21 11.50
CA LEU A 154 -1.66 5.36 12.67
C LEU A 154 -3.04 4.68 12.64
N SER A 155 -4.08 5.41 12.26
CA SER A 155 -5.43 4.85 12.13
C SER A 155 -5.51 3.85 10.97
N SER A 156 -4.91 4.18 9.82
CA SER A 156 -4.79 3.27 8.67
C SER A 156 -4.08 1.98 9.05
N PHE A 157 -2.94 2.08 9.74
CA PHE A 157 -2.16 0.95 10.24
C PHE A 157 -2.98 0.08 11.19
N SER A 158 -3.59 0.68 12.22
CA SER A 158 -4.39 -0.05 13.22
C SER A 158 -5.57 -0.80 12.58
N SER A 159 -6.25 -0.15 11.63
CA SER A 159 -7.35 -0.77 10.90
C SER A 159 -6.87 -1.88 9.95
N ALA A 160 -5.79 -1.63 9.19
CA ALA A 160 -5.17 -2.64 8.32
C ALA A 160 -4.75 -3.89 9.10
N GLN A 161 -4.18 -3.73 10.31
CA GLN A 161 -3.83 -4.86 11.18
C GLN A 161 -5.05 -5.70 11.58
N LYS A 162 -6.21 -5.08 11.84
CA LYS A 162 -7.45 -5.81 12.17
C LYS A 162 -7.91 -6.64 10.98
N TYR A 163 -7.91 -6.06 9.78
CA TYR A 163 -8.27 -6.77 8.56
C TYR A 163 -7.29 -7.89 8.21
N LEU A 164 -5.99 -7.66 8.42
CA LEU A 164 -4.96 -8.68 8.25
C LEU A 164 -5.18 -9.88 9.17
N LYS A 165 -5.45 -9.63 10.46
CA LYS A 165 -5.70 -10.72 11.42
C LYS A 165 -6.90 -11.59 11.03
N ASP A 166 -7.87 -11.02 10.33
CA ASP A 166 -9.07 -11.74 9.90
C ASP A 166 -8.87 -12.52 8.60
N THR A 167 -7.83 -12.25 7.79
CA THR A 167 -7.64 -12.94 6.49
C THR A 167 -7.58 -14.45 6.63
N ILE A 168 -6.97 -14.94 7.72
CA ILE A 168 -6.87 -16.38 8.01
C ILE A 168 -8.25 -17.05 8.13
N ASN A 169 -9.29 -16.32 8.56
CA ASN A 169 -10.64 -16.85 8.70
C ASN A 169 -11.44 -16.81 7.39
N LYS A 170 -10.96 -16.05 6.40
CA LYS A 170 -11.67 -15.78 5.14
C LYS A 170 -11.33 -16.77 4.03
N LEU A 171 -10.11 -17.31 4.04
CA LEU A 171 -9.62 -18.20 3.00
C LEU A 171 -9.19 -19.55 3.60
N PRO A 172 -9.77 -20.68 3.16
CA PRO A 172 -9.40 -22.00 3.65
C PRO A 172 -7.89 -22.28 3.55
N VAL A 173 -7.24 -21.91 2.44
CA VAL A 173 -5.79 -22.13 2.25
C VAL A 173 -4.93 -21.39 3.29
N LEU A 174 -5.36 -20.20 3.73
CA LEU A 174 -4.69 -19.43 4.77
C LEU A 174 -4.89 -20.10 6.13
N ARG A 175 -6.14 -20.49 6.44
CA ARG A 175 -6.51 -21.21 7.67
C ARG A 175 -5.75 -22.51 7.82
N ASP A 176 -5.76 -23.34 6.78
CA ASP A 176 -5.15 -24.68 6.78
C ASP A 176 -3.62 -24.59 6.87
N SER A 177 -3.03 -23.49 6.37
CA SER A 177 -1.60 -23.21 6.50
C SER A 177 -1.24 -22.46 7.79
N GLY A 178 -2.22 -22.01 8.58
CA GLY A 178 -2.00 -21.27 9.83
C GLY A 178 -1.38 -19.88 9.65
N VAL A 179 -1.55 -19.24 8.48
CA VAL A 179 -0.93 -17.96 8.14
C VAL A 179 -1.95 -16.91 7.71
N VAL A 180 -1.56 -15.63 7.77
CA VAL A 180 -2.31 -14.51 7.18
C VAL A 180 -1.94 -14.32 5.71
N ASP A 181 -2.65 -13.46 4.99
CA ASP A 181 -2.33 -13.12 3.61
C ASP A 181 -0.95 -12.42 3.51
N ALA A 182 -0.08 -12.92 2.64
CA ALA A 182 1.27 -12.41 2.48
C ALA A 182 1.30 -10.96 1.96
N GLY A 183 0.48 -10.65 0.94
CA GLY A 183 0.40 -9.30 0.38
C GLY A 183 -0.17 -8.31 1.38
N GLY A 184 -1.20 -8.72 2.12
CA GLY A 184 -1.80 -7.97 3.21
C GLY A 184 -0.82 -7.67 4.34
N LEU A 185 0.01 -8.65 4.73
CA LEU A 185 1.07 -8.40 5.71
C LEU A 185 2.10 -7.40 5.17
N GLY A 186 2.43 -7.47 3.89
CA GLY A 186 3.23 -6.47 3.19
C GLY A 186 2.65 -5.06 3.33
N VAL A 187 1.33 -4.89 3.15
CA VAL A 187 0.63 -3.60 3.37
C VAL A 187 0.81 -3.10 4.79
N VAL A 188 0.63 -3.97 5.79
CA VAL A 188 0.81 -3.60 7.20
C VAL A 188 2.25 -3.17 7.48
N TYR A 189 3.24 -3.85 6.91
CA TYR A 189 4.65 -3.46 7.05
C TYR A 189 5.00 -2.12 6.41
N MET A 190 4.29 -1.69 5.36
CA MET A 190 4.50 -0.37 4.76
C MET A 190 3.84 0.76 5.56
N LEU A 191 2.81 0.45 6.37
CA LEU A 191 2.05 1.43 7.14
C LEU A 191 2.60 1.67 8.56
N GLY A 192 3.38 0.74 9.12
CA GLY A 192 3.92 0.79 10.49
C GLY A 192 5.40 1.05 10.52
#